data_AF-A0A935X8Q9-F1
#
_entry.id   AF-A0A935X8Q9-F1
#
_cell.length_a   1.000
_cell.length_b   1.000
_cell.length_c   1.000
_cell.angle_alpha   90.00
_cell.angle_beta   90.00
_cell.angle_gamma   90.00
#
_symmetry.space_group_name_H-M   'P 1'
#
loop_
_entity.id
_entity.type
_entity.pdbx_description
1 polymer ?
#
loop_
_entity_poly.entity_id
_entity_poly.type
_entity_poly.pdbx_seq_one_letter_code
_entity_poly.pdbx_strand_id
1 'polypeptide(L)'
;MERLSSTIGKIYDAALAPELWQPVVKEIVDAVSADSGQLFTPFDDAGRGGFHISEGIGDTFVRQYKDKYHAHDVWTQALQDKGLCVSGTVVTDKDLVPHRERRSRSISRNFSNRPTRLACAPP
;
A
#
# COMPACT_ATOMS: atom_id res chain seq x y z
N MET A 1 -10.07 -17.93 14.46
CA MET A 1 -8.60 -17.79 14.57
C MET A 1 -7.86 -18.45 13.39
N GLU A 2 -8.33 -19.59 12.87
CA GLU A 2 -7.65 -20.34 11.80
C GLU A 2 -7.37 -19.53 10.51
N ARG A 3 -8.29 -18.65 10.09
CA ARG A 3 -8.11 -17.82 8.89
C ARG A 3 -6.90 -16.89 8.98
N LEU A 4 -6.70 -16.22 10.13
CA LEU A 4 -5.58 -15.31 10.33
C LEU A 4 -4.24 -16.06 10.30
N SER A 5 -4.15 -17.17 11.02
CA SER A 5 -2.94 -18.00 11.05
C SER A 5 -2.59 -18.55 9.66
N SER A 6 -3.61 -18.95 8.88
CA SER A 6 -3.41 -19.39 7.49
C SER A 6 -2.87 -18.27 6.61
N THR A 7 -3.46 -17.06 6.68
CA THR A 7 -2.97 -15.90 5.91
C THR A 7 -1.54 -15.53 6.30
N ILE A 8 -1.19 -15.58 7.59
CA ILE A 8 0.18 -15.35 8.06
C ILE A 8 1.15 -16.37 7.44
N GLY A 9 0.79 -17.66 7.41
CA GLY A 9 1.62 -18.69 6.75
C GLY A 9 1.91 -18.36 5.30
N LYS A 10 0.87 -17.96 4.54
CA LYS A 10 1.03 -17.59 3.12
C LYS A 10 1.86 -16.33 2.92
N ILE A 11 1.84 -15.38 3.85
CA ILE A 11 2.72 -14.21 3.83
C ILE A 11 4.19 -14.66 3.94
N TYR A 12 4.50 -15.62 4.81
CA TYR A 12 5.86 -16.18 4.90
C TYR A 12 6.26 -16.95 3.65
N ASP A 13 5.36 -17.75 3.08
CA ASP A 13 5.62 -18.46 1.82
C ASP A 13 5.91 -17.46 0.68
N ALA A 14 5.11 -16.39 0.57
CA ALA A 14 5.29 -15.36 -0.45
C ALA A 14 6.55 -14.49 -0.25
N ALA A 15 7.02 -14.35 0.99
CA ALA A 15 8.30 -13.71 1.26
C ALA A 15 9.49 -14.50 0.67
N LEU A 16 9.37 -15.83 0.53
CA LEU A 16 10.38 -16.69 -0.09
C LEU A 16 10.20 -16.85 -1.61
N ALA A 17 8.98 -16.67 -2.10
CA ALA A 17 8.60 -16.88 -3.49
C ALA A 17 7.70 -15.71 -3.98
N PRO A 18 8.28 -14.65 -4.57
CA PRO A 18 7.56 -13.42 -4.89
C PRO A 18 6.32 -13.60 -5.79
N GLU A 19 6.28 -14.65 -6.60
CA GLU A 19 5.13 -15.01 -7.45
C GLU A 19 3.86 -15.34 -6.66
N LEU A 20 3.99 -15.67 -5.36
CA LEU A 20 2.85 -15.99 -4.49
C LEU A 20 2.18 -14.75 -3.89
N TRP A 21 2.73 -13.55 -4.09
CA TRP A 21 2.17 -12.35 -3.46
C TRP A 21 0.79 -11.94 -4.00
N GLN A 22 0.51 -12.11 -5.30
CA GLN A 22 -0.80 -11.73 -5.86
C GLN A 22 -1.98 -12.43 -5.15
N PRO A 23 -2.01 -13.76 -5.01
CA PRO A 23 -3.11 -14.42 -4.29
C PRO A 23 -3.17 -14.03 -2.80
N VAL A 24 -2.02 -13.74 -2.17
CA VAL A 24 -1.97 -13.27 -0.76
C VAL A 24 -2.61 -11.89 -0.60
N VAL A 25 -2.27 -10.95 -1.47
CA VAL A 25 -2.87 -9.59 -1.46
C VAL A 25 -4.37 -9.68 -1.65
N LYS A 26 -4.84 -10.50 -2.59
CA LYS A 26 -6.27 -10.75 -2.80
C LYS A 26 -6.95 -11.26 -1.54
N GLU A 27 -6.38 -12.27 -0.88
CA GLU A 27 -6.93 -12.83 0.34
C GLU A 27 -7.00 -11.81 1.48
N ILE A 28 -6.00 -10.93 1.62
CA ILE A 28 -5.99 -9.86 2.60
C ILE A 28 -7.12 -8.86 2.33
N VAL A 29 -7.30 -8.44 1.07
CA VAL A 29 -8.39 -7.54 0.64
C VAL A 29 -9.75 -8.14 0.98
N ASP A 30 -9.95 -9.41 0.63
CA ASP A 30 -11.19 -10.15 0.92
C ASP A 30 -11.40 -10.35 2.44
N ALA A 31 -10.34 -10.49 3.23
CA ALA A 31 -10.42 -10.69 4.68
C ALA A 31 -10.84 -9.42 5.44
N VAL A 32 -10.46 -8.24 4.93
CA VAL A 32 -10.82 -6.94 5.52
C VAL A 32 -12.03 -6.29 4.85
N SER A 33 -12.67 -6.99 3.91
CA SER A 33 -13.78 -6.48 3.10
C SER A 33 -13.47 -5.14 2.43
N ALA A 34 -12.24 -4.99 1.93
CA ALA A 34 -11.84 -3.81 1.17
C ALA A 34 -12.23 -3.94 -0.30
N ASP A 35 -12.44 -2.82 -0.98
CA ASP A 35 -12.68 -2.79 -2.42
C ASP A 35 -11.40 -3.07 -3.25
N SER A 36 -10.23 -2.79 -2.66
CA SER A 36 -8.95 -2.84 -3.33
C SER A 36 -7.80 -2.84 -2.33
N GLY A 37 -6.64 -3.36 -2.74
CA GLY A 37 -5.41 -3.34 -1.94
C GLY A 37 -4.18 -3.28 -2.81
N GLN A 38 -3.07 -2.86 -2.21
CA GLN A 38 -1.80 -2.75 -2.90
C GLN A 38 -0.66 -3.11 -1.95
N LEU A 39 0.30 -3.83 -2.50
CA LEU A 39 1.56 -4.18 -1.88
C LEU A 39 2.66 -3.67 -2.80
N PHE A 40 3.47 -2.72 -2.32
CA PHE A 40 4.47 -2.10 -3.15
C PHE A 40 5.65 -1.51 -2.36
N THR A 41 6.76 -1.29 -3.07
CA THR A 41 7.92 -0.54 -2.59
C THR A 41 7.80 0.92 -3.02
N PRO A 42 7.56 1.87 -2.09
CA PRO A 42 7.34 3.26 -2.46
C PRO A 42 8.60 3.97 -2.99
N PHE A 43 9.81 3.51 -2.66
CA PHE A 43 11.05 4.23 -3.02
C PHE A 43 11.92 3.52 -4.06
N ASP A 44 11.62 2.26 -4.35
CA ASP A 44 12.41 1.44 -5.27
C ASP A 44 11.56 1.02 -6.48
N ASP A 45 12.17 1.13 -7.66
CA ASP A 45 11.62 0.59 -8.89
C ASP A 45 12.00 -0.89 -9.09
N ALA A 46 11.40 -1.54 -10.09
CA ALA A 46 11.68 -2.93 -10.41
C ALA A 46 13.17 -3.20 -10.73
N GLY A 47 13.91 -2.20 -11.22
CA GLY A 47 15.35 -2.32 -11.48
C GLY A 47 16.19 -2.37 -10.20
N ARG A 48 15.64 -1.94 -9.07
CA ARG A 48 16.26 -1.96 -7.73
C ARG A 48 15.67 -3.02 -6.81
N GLY A 49 14.91 -3.97 -7.36
CA GLY A 49 14.22 -5.01 -6.58
C GLY A 49 12.86 -4.58 -6.02
N GLY A 50 12.36 -3.42 -6.44
CA GLY A 50 11.02 -2.96 -6.08
C GLY A 50 9.92 -3.80 -6.73
N PHE A 51 8.77 -3.87 -6.07
CA PHE A 51 7.60 -4.59 -6.56
C PHE A 51 6.33 -3.76 -6.44
N HIS A 52 5.35 -4.11 -7.28
CA HIS A 52 4.05 -3.45 -7.31
C HIS A 52 2.98 -4.47 -7.64
N ILE A 53 2.13 -4.76 -6.66
CA ILE A 53 1.12 -5.81 -6.70
C ILE A 53 -0.19 -5.18 -6.26
N SER A 54 -1.21 -5.26 -7.11
CA SER A 54 -2.48 -4.59 -6.87
C SER A 54 -3.63 -5.57 -7.04
N GLU A 55 -4.65 -5.43 -6.20
CA GLU A 55 -5.93 -6.11 -6.31
C GLU A 55 -7.04 -5.04 -6.35
N GLY A 56 -7.96 -5.14 -7.31
CA GLY A 56 -9.09 -4.21 -7.43
C GLY A 56 -8.72 -2.80 -7.89
N ILE A 57 -7.48 -2.57 -8.36
CA ILE A 57 -7.00 -1.30 -8.91
C ILE A 57 -6.68 -1.49 -10.39
N GLY A 58 -7.27 -0.69 -11.28
CA GLY A 58 -7.05 -0.82 -12.72
C GLY A 58 -5.64 -0.39 -13.15
N ASP A 59 -5.05 -1.11 -14.11
CA ASP A 59 -3.69 -0.86 -14.62
C ASP A 59 -3.46 0.58 -15.11
N THR A 60 -4.46 1.17 -15.76
CA THR A 60 -4.39 2.57 -16.21
C THR A 60 -4.18 3.52 -15.03
N PHE A 61 -4.88 3.28 -13.92
CA PHE A 61 -4.73 4.09 -12.71
C PHE A 61 -3.37 3.87 -12.06
N VAL A 62 -2.90 2.62 -11.98
CA VAL A 62 -1.56 2.29 -11.47
C VAL A 62 -0.47 3.04 -12.24
N ARG A 63 -0.53 3.03 -13.58
CA ARG A 63 0.44 3.74 -14.43
C ARG A 63 0.37 5.26 -14.22
N GLN A 64 -0.83 5.84 -14.25
CA GLN A 64 -1.01 7.27 -14.00
C GLN A 64 -0.50 7.69 -12.62
N TYR A 65 -0.73 6.86 -11.61
CA TYR A 65 -0.24 7.09 -10.26
C TYR A 65 1.29 7.13 -10.23
N LYS A 66 1.95 6.10 -10.78
CA LYS A 66 3.41 6.02 -10.85
C LYS A 66 4.02 7.23 -11.57
N ASP A 67 3.47 7.59 -12.73
CA ASP A 67 4.09 8.59 -13.61
C ASP A 67 3.85 10.03 -13.13
N LYS A 68 2.73 10.30 -12.46
CA LYS A 68 2.29 11.67 -12.17
C LYS A 68 2.03 11.96 -10.70
N TYR A 69 1.47 11.02 -9.96
CA TYR A 69 0.93 11.29 -8.63
C TYR A 69 1.84 10.81 -7.50
N HIS A 70 2.71 9.83 -7.74
CA HIS A 70 3.60 9.28 -6.73
C HIS A 70 4.51 10.35 -6.10
N ALA A 71 5.07 11.25 -6.91
CA ALA A 71 5.88 12.38 -6.42
C ALA A 71 5.10 13.36 -5.51
N HIS A 72 3.78 13.33 -5.58
CA HIS A 72 2.88 14.16 -4.78
C HIS A 72 2.11 13.37 -3.72
N ASP A 73 2.46 12.10 -3.53
CA ASP A 73 1.77 11.25 -2.56
C ASP A 73 2.04 11.73 -1.14
N VAL A 74 1.00 12.33 -0.55
CA VAL A 74 1.04 12.89 0.79
C VAL A 74 1.26 11.82 1.86
N TRP A 75 0.90 10.55 1.61
CA TRP A 75 1.12 9.47 2.56
C TRP A 75 2.58 9.03 2.57
N THR A 76 3.16 8.79 1.40
CA THR A 76 4.58 8.45 1.27
C THR A 76 5.49 9.58 1.78
N GLN A 77 5.16 10.85 1.47
CA GLN A 77 5.88 12.00 2.03
C GLN A 77 5.76 12.07 3.55
N ALA A 78 4.56 11.92 4.11
CA ALA A 78 4.38 11.95 5.56
C ALA A 78 5.07 10.79 6.28
N LEU A 79 5.11 9.60 5.67
CA LEU A 79 5.89 8.45 6.15
C LEU A 79 7.39 8.80 6.25
N GLN A 80 7.94 9.43 5.21
CA GLN A 80 9.33 9.85 5.16
C GLN A 80 9.63 10.97 6.16
N ASP A 81 8.83 12.04 6.16
CA ASP A 81 9.02 13.22 7.02
C ASP A 81 8.96 12.88 8.50
N LYS A 82 8.14 11.90 8.88
CA LYS A 82 8.00 11.43 10.27
C LYS A 82 9.02 10.35 10.65
N GLY A 83 9.90 9.94 9.73
CA GLY A 83 10.85 8.87 9.97
C GLY A 83 10.21 7.50 10.24
N LEU A 84 9.02 7.26 9.68
CA LEU A 84 8.23 6.04 9.90
C LEU A 84 8.50 4.97 8.84
N CYS A 85 9.38 5.23 7.87
CA CYS A 85 9.91 4.26 6.92
C CYS A 85 10.92 3.31 7.58
N VAL A 86 10.50 2.62 8.64
CA VAL A 86 11.30 1.62 9.35
C VAL A 86 10.54 0.29 9.41
N SER A 87 11.29 -0.81 9.33
CA SER A 87 10.71 -2.16 9.29
C SER A 87 9.83 -2.45 10.50
N GLY A 88 8.71 -3.16 10.28
CA GLY A 88 7.74 -3.49 11.31
C GLY A 88 6.73 -2.39 11.65
N THR A 89 6.80 -1.24 10.97
CA THR A 89 5.87 -0.13 11.18
C THR A 89 4.53 -0.38 10.50
N VAL A 90 3.45 -0.24 11.26
CA VAL A 90 2.08 -0.23 10.74
C VAL A 90 1.46 1.12 11.09
N VAL A 91 0.95 1.82 10.08
CA VAL A 91 0.36 3.15 10.20
C VAL A 91 -1.01 3.20 9.54
N THR A 92 -1.85 4.10 10.02
CA THR A 92 -3.15 4.43 9.45
C THR A 92 -3.11 5.82 8.80
N ASP A 93 -4.15 6.16 8.05
CA ASP A 93 -4.28 7.50 7.45
C ASP A 93 -4.21 8.61 8.50
N LYS A 94 -4.77 8.36 9.70
CA LYS A 94 -4.77 9.29 10.83
C LYS A 94 -3.38 9.52 11.41
N ASP A 95 -2.52 8.49 11.37
CA ASP A 95 -1.14 8.58 11.86
C ASP A 95 -0.28 9.42 10.91
N LEU A 96 -0.61 9.43 9.61
CA LEU A 96 0.16 10.13 8.57
C LEU A 96 -0.37 11.54 8.31
N VAL A 97 -1.65 11.69 7.96
CA VAL A 97 -2.24 12.96 7.53
C VAL A 97 -3.52 13.24 8.34
N PRO A 98 -3.48 14.14 9.34
CA PRO A 98 -4.66 14.49 10.12
C PRO A 98 -5.82 14.96 9.24
N HIS A 99 -7.06 14.53 9.54
CA HIS A 99 -8.25 14.80 8.71
C HIS A 99 -8.45 16.28 8.31
N ARG A 100 -8.00 17.23 9.13
CA ARG A 100 -8.08 18.67 8.86
C ARG A 100 -7.21 19.11 7.69
N GLU A 101 -6.05 18.48 7.50
CA GLU A 101 -5.07 18.77 6.44
C GLU A 101 -5.36 17.98 5.17
N ARG A 102 -6.14 16.89 5.27
CA ARG A 102 -6.55 16.08 4.12
C ARG A 102 -7.44 16.86 3.14
N ARG A 103 -8.27 17.80 3.60
CA ARG A 103 -9.22 18.53 2.72
C ARG A 103 -8.58 19.65 1.89
N SER A 104 -7.39 20.15 2.25
CA SER A 104 -6.76 21.31 1.60
C SER A 104 -5.75 20.94 0.51
N ARG A 105 -5.33 19.68 0.38
CA ARG A 105 -4.33 19.23 -0.60
C ARG A 105 -5.00 18.73 -1.89
N SER A 106 -4.46 19.09 -3.06
CA SER A 106 -5.11 18.85 -4.36
C SER A 106 -5.26 17.37 -4.74
N ILE A 107 -4.39 16.50 -4.21
CA ILE A 107 -4.45 15.06 -4.45
C ILE A 107 -5.74 14.45 -3.88
N SER A 108 -6.19 14.91 -2.72
CA SER A 108 -7.41 14.46 -2.06
C SER A 108 -8.67 14.73 -2.89
N ARG A 109 -8.66 15.78 -3.72
CA ARG A 109 -9.80 16.16 -4.54
C ARG A 109 -9.99 15.25 -5.76
N ASN A 110 -8.91 14.62 -6.25
CA ASN A 110 -8.95 13.70 -7.38
C ASN A 110 -8.88 12.21 -6.96
N PHE A 111 -8.44 11.92 -5.72
CA PHE A 111 -8.24 10.56 -5.20
C PHE A 111 -9.40 10.08 -4.30
N SER A 112 -10.19 10.99 -3.73
CA SER A 112 -11.15 10.65 -2.67
C SER A 112 -12.51 10.22 -3.21
N ASN A 113 -12.74 8.91 -3.26
CA ASN A 113 -13.96 8.34 -2.68
C ASN A 113 -13.79 6.94 -2.05
N ARG A 114 -12.57 6.45 -1.79
CA ARG A 114 -12.34 5.16 -1.11
C ARG A 114 -11.24 5.22 -0.06
N PRO A 115 -11.39 4.55 1.10
CA PRO A 115 -10.38 4.53 2.15
C PRO A 115 -9.19 3.64 1.77
N THR A 116 -7.98 4.20 1.72
CA THR A 116 -6.73 3.46 1.49
C THR A 116 -5.98 3.28 2.81
N ARG A 117 -5.59 2.04 3.14
CA ARG A 117 -4.59 1.74 4.19
C ARG A 117 -3.29 1.37 3.49
N LEU A 118 -2.19 2.06 3.79
CA LEU A 118 -0.85 1.67 3.34
C LEU A 118 -0.17 0.85 4.41
N ALA A 119 0.37 -0.32 4.04
CA ALA A 119 1.33 -1.07 4.83
C ALA A 119 2.63 -1.13 4.03
N CYS A 120 3.75 -0.75 4.63
CA CYS A 120 5.08 -0.97 4.04
C CYS A 120 5.45 -2.45 4.24
N ALA A 121 5.83 -3.14 3.16
CA ALA A 121 6.39 -4.48 3.27
C ALA A 121 7.86 -4.44 3.72
N PRO A 122 8.36 -5.53 4.33
CA PRO A 122 9.78 -5.69 4.63
C PRO A 122 10.61 -5.83 3.33
N PRO A 123 11.92 -5.51 3.39
CA PRO A 123 12.86 -5.76 2.29
C PRO A 123 13.08 -7.26 2.04
#